data_AF-A0A4S4ZTZ7-F1
#
_entry.id   AF-A0A4S4ZTZ7-F1
#
_cell.length_a   1.000
_cell.length_b   1.000
_cell.length_c   1.000
_cell.angle_alpha   90.00
_cell.angle_beta   90.00
_cell.angle_gamma   90.00
#
_symmetry.space_group_name_H-M   'P 1'
#
loop_
_entity.id
_entity.type
_entity.pdbx_description
1 polymer ?
#
loop_
_entity_poly.entity_id
_entity_poly.type
_entity_poly.pdbx_seq_one_letter_code
_entity_poly.pdbx_strand_id
1 'polypeptide(L)'
;MLELRPHCECCGRGLPPESEDAFICTFECTWCGDCARDRLHGVCPNCGGNLEPRPIRPAHLLTSNPASTIRVVNPNCLTEHPLGDSVGGTTTADQ
;
A
#
# COMPACT_ATOMS: atom_id res chain seq x y z
N MET A 1 14.75 -10.48 10.12
CA MET A 1 14.92 -9.01 10.17
C MET A 1 13.99 -8.43 9.13
N LEU A 2 13.36 -7.27 9.39
CA LEU A 2 12.44 -6.64 8.47
C LEU A 2 13.04 -6.50 7.05
N GLU A 3 12.31 -6.90 6.01
CA GLU A 3 12.80 -6.92 4.64
C GLU A 3 12.88 -5.53 4.02
N LEU A 4 12.03 -4.58 4.45
CA LEU A 4 11.88 -3.25 3.84
C LEU A 4 11.55 -3.33 2.34
N ARG A 5 10.33 -3.78 2.01
CA ARG A 5 9.90 -3.90 0.61
C ARG A 5 9.96 -2.54 -0.11
N PRO A 6 10.39 -2.51 -1.38
CA PRO A 6 10.85 -1.27 -2.02
C PRO A 6 9.73 -0.43 -2.65
N HIS A 7 8.47 -0.82 -2.48
CA HIS A 7 7.34 -0.19 -3.17
C HIS A 7 6.00 -0.54 -2.52
N CYS A 8 4.99 0.28 -2.83
CA CYS A 8 3.60 0.06 -2.47
C CYS A 8 3.05 -1.13 -3.27
N GLU A 9 2.47 -2.11 -2.59
CA GLU A 9 1.89 -3.31 -3.19
C GLU A 9 0.58 -3.00 -3.96
N CYS A 10 0.02 -1.80 -3.82
CA CYS A 10 -1.20 -1.38 -4.51
C CYS A 10 -0.91 -0.66 -5.83
N CYS A 11 -0.20 0.46 -5.74
CA CYS A 11 0.02 1.37 -6.86
C CYS A 11 1.43 1.29 -7.45
N GLY A 12 2.33 0.51 -6.85
CA GLY A 12 3.70 0.36 -7.32
C GLY A 12 4.65 1.52 -7.04
N ARG A 13 4.20 2.60 -6.36
CA ARG A 13 5.05 3.74 -5.94
C ARG A 13 6.26 3.23 -5.17
N GLY A 14 7.46 3.71 -5.52
CA GLY A 14 8.69 3.38 -4.80
C GLY A 14 8.66 3.87 -3.36
N LEU A 15 9.09 3.02 -2.43
CA LEU A 15 9.15 3.28 -1.00
C LEU A 15 10.54 2.88 -0.48
N PRO A 16 11.57 3.71 -0.75
CA PRO A 16 12.95 3.43 -0.35
C PRO A 16 13.07 3.33 1.18
N PRO A 17 14.13 2.71 1.73
CA PRO A 17 14.26 2.41 3.17
C PRO A 17 14.04 3.59 4.12
N GLU A 18 14.40 4.79 3.69
CA GLU A 18 14.27 6.06 4.39
C GLU A 18 12.90 6.74 4.23
N SER A 19 11.99 6.16 3.44
CA SER A 19 10.67 6.71 3.19
C SER A 19 9.83 6.78 4.45
N GLU A 20 9.42 7.99 4.82
CA GLU A 20 8.42 8.27 5.87
C GLU A 20 6.99 7.95 5.40
N ASP A 21 6.73 7.91 4.08
CA ASP A 21 5.42 7.63 3.49
C ASP A 21 5.12 6.12 3.34
N ALA A 22 5.89 5.25 4.01
CA ALA A 22 5.69 3.80 3.95
C ALA A 22 4.95 3.30 5.19
N PHE A 23 3.90 2.50 4.97
CA PHE A 23 3.13 1.82 6.02
C PHE A 23 3.26 0.31 5.86
N ILE A 24 3.30 -0.44 6.96
CA ILE A 24 3.38 -1.90 6.98
C ILE A 24 2.36 -2.54 7.92
N CYS A 25 2.02 -3.79 7.67
CA CYS A 25 1.37 -4.67 8.65
C CYS A 25 2.40 -5.64 9.30
N THR A 26 1.93 -6.52 10.20
CA THR A 26 2.75 -7.54 10.88
C THR A 26 3.42 -8.56 9.96
N PHE A 27 2.92 -8.71 8.73
CA PHE A 27 3.48 -9.58 7.68
C PHE A 27 4.29 -8.81 6.64
N GLU A 28 4.61 -7.54 6.92
CA GLU A 28 5.40 -6.65 6.07
C GLU A 28 4.78 -6.33 4.70
N CYS A 29 3.46 -6.51 4.55
CA CYS A 29 2.74 -5.96 3.40
C CYS A 29 2.91 -4.44 3.40
N THR A 30 3.43 -3.88 2.32
CA THR A 30 3.88 -2.48 2.30
C THR A 30 2.99 -1.59 1.42
N TRP A 31 2.56 -0.45 1.95
CA TRP A 31 1.65 0.49 1.29
C TRP A 31 2.15 1.92 1.43
N CYS A 32 1.91 2.78 0.43
CA CYS A 32 2.19 4.21 0.58
C CYS A 32 1.09 4.89 1.40
N GLY A 33 1.36 6.06 1.98
CA GLY A 33 0.39 6.76 2.84
C GLY A 33 -0.91 7.11 2.14
N ASP A 34 -0.90 7.39 0.84
CA ASP A 34 -2.13 7.61 0.06
C ASP A 34 -2.98 6.34 -0.03
N CYS A 35 -2.38 5.18 -0.34
CA CYS A 35 -3.12 3.92 -0.35
C CYS A 35 -3.59 3.53 1.05
N ALA A 36 -2.71 3.66 2.04
CA ALA A 36 -3.03 3.31 3.43
C ALA A 36 -4.22 4.11 3.96
N ARG A 37 -4.30 5.42 3.68
CA ARG A 37 -5.37 6.30 4.17
C ARG A 37 -6.62 6.26 3.29
N ASP A 38 -6.46 6.45 1.99
CA ASP A 38 -7.58 6.77 1.09
C ASP A 38 -8.21 5.52 0.48
N ARG A 39 -7.43 4.44 0.29
CA ARG A 39 -7.91 3.18 -0.30
C ARG A 39 -8.11 2.07 0.72
N LEU A 40 -7.29 2.03 1.77
CA LEU A 40 -7.25 0.89 2.69
C LEU A 40 -7.78 1.25 4.08
N HIS A 41 -7.99 2.55 4.34
CA HIS A 41 -8.51 3.06 5.60
C HIS A 41 -7.81 2.51 6.85
N GLY A 42 -6.48 2.34 6.76
CA GLY A 42 -5.64 1.83 7.84
C GLY A 42 -5.68 0.32 8.05
N VAL A 43 -6.35 -0.45 7.18
CA VAL A 43 -6.47 -1.92 7.30
C VAL A 43 -5.77 -2.61 6.14
N CYS A 44 -4.90 -3.57 6.44
CA CYS A 44 -4.20 -4.35 5.43
C CYS A 44 -5.20 -5.29 4.71
N PRO A 45 -5.34 -5.23 3.38
CA PRO A 45 -6.27 -6.09 2.65
C PRO A 45 -5.83 -7.56 2.59
N ASN A 46 -4.54 -7.83 2.85
CA ASN A 46 -4.00 -9.19 2.80
C ASN A 46 -4.23 -9.97 4.10
N CYS A 47 -4.19 -9.30 5.25
CA CYS A 47 -4.27 -9.97 6.57
C CYS A 47 -5.35 -9.43 7.51
N GLY A 48 -6.03 -8.33 7.17
CA GLY A 48 -7.05 -7.69 8.00
C GLY A 48 -6.52 -6.94 9.24
N GLY A 49 -5.19 -6.87 9.43
CA GLY A 49 -4.57 -6.14 10.54
C GLY A 49 -4.41 -4.64 10.28
N ASN A 50 -4.04 -3.87 11.31
CA ASN A 50 -3.75 -2.45 11.18
C ASN A 50 -2.49 -2.19 10.34
N LEU A 51 -2.46 -1.03 9.69
CA LEU A 51 -1.30 -0.46 9.02
C LEU A 51 -0.66 0.59 9.91
N GLU A 52 0.64 0.44 10.16
CA GLU A 52 1.43 1.38 10.96
C GLU A 52 2.59 1.94 10.12
N PRO A 53 3.11 3.13 10.45
CA PRO A 53 4.30 3.66 9.81
C PRO A 53 5.47 2.67 9.87
N ARG A 54 6.11 2.43 8.71
CA ARG A 54 7.24 1.51 8.58
C ARG A 54 8.46 2.11 9.30
N PRO A 55 9.08 1.37 10.23
CA PRO A 55 10.33 1.83 10.83
C PRO A 55 11.42 2.06 9.78
N ILE A 56 12.16 3.16 9.91
CA ILE A 56 13.29 3.50 9.05
C ILE A 56 14.54 2.76 9.51
N ARG A 57 15.25 2.12 8.57
CA ARG A 57 16.60 1.60 8.83
C ARG A 57 17.62 2.71 8.59
N PRO A 58 18.40 3.13 9.60
CA PRO A 58 19.45 4.12 9.42
C PRO A 58 20.44 3.74 8.30
N ALA A 59 20.90 4.76 7.55
CA ALA A 59 21.72 4.55 6.35
C ALA A 59 22.98 3.69 6.59
N HIS A 60 23.67 3.90 7.73
CA HIS A 60 24.88 3.14 8.07
C HIS A 60 24.64 1.63 8.28
N LEU A 61 23.40 1.21 8.56
CA LEU A 61 23.06 -0.21 8.71
C LEU A 61 22.68 -0.87 7.39
N LEU A 62 22.40 -0.12 6.33
CA LEU A 62 22.00 -0.67 5.03
C LEU A 62 23.13 -1.43 4.32
N THR A 63 24.40 -1.05 4.57
CA THR A 63 25.55 -1.75 3.99
C THR A 63 25.63 -3.20 4.47
N SER A 64 25.37 -3.44 5.76
CA SER A 64 25.42 -4.79 6.37
C SER A 64 24.06 -5.48 6.35
N ASN A 65 22.96 -4.72 6.28
CA ASN A 65 21.58 -5.21 6.32
C ASN A 65 20.77 -4.54 5.21
N PRO A 66 20.99 -4.94 3.95
CA PRO A 66 20.34 -4.29 2.81
C PRO A 66 18.82 -4.45 2.85
N ALA A 67 18.12 -3.50 2.25
CA ALA A 67 16.69 -3.60 2.02
C ALA A 67 16.39 -4.55 0.86
N SER A 68 15.18 -5.08 0.85
CA SER A 68 14.70 -6.01 -0.17
C SER A 68 14.55 -5.32 -1.52
N THR A 69 14.94 -6.02 -2.57
CA THR A 69 14.68 -5.64 -3.96
C THR A 69 13.47 -6.36 -4.54
N ILE A 70 12.83 -7.23 -3.76
CA ILE A 70 11.71 -8.06 -4.23
C ILE A 70 10.47 -7.20 -4.38
N ARG A 71 9.83 -7.33 -5.53
CA ARG A 71 8.56 -6.66 -5.81
C ARG A 71 7.38 -7.60 -5.60
N VAL A 72 6.33 -7.10 -4.94
CA VAL A 72 5.12 -7.80 -4.56
C VAL A 72 3.97 -6.86 -4.88
N VAL A 73 2.96 -7.35 -5.59
CA VAL A 73 1.80 -6.54 -5.96
C VAL A 73 0.55 -7.30 -5.53
N ASN A 74 -0.38 -6.60 -4.91
CA ASN A 74 -1.73 -7.09 -4.70
C ASN A 74 -2.60 -6.55 -5.86
N PRO A 75 -2.95 -7.40 -6.85
CA PRO A 75 -3.74 -6.96 -7.99
C PRO A 75 -5.15 -6.51 -7.59
N ASN A 76 -5.68 -7.04 -6.49
CA ASN A 76 -7.03 -6.74 -6.03
C ASN A 76 -7.12 -5.39 -5.32
N CYS A 77 -5.99 -4.81 -4.88
CA CYS A 77 -6.01 -3.49 -4.24
C CYS A 77 -6.48 -2.37 -5.19
N LEU A 78 -6.25 -2.52 -6.50
CA LEU A 78 -6.71 -1.56 -7.50
C LEU A 78 -8.14 -1.83 -7.99
N THR A 79 -8.67 -3.04 -7.77
CA THR A 79 -10.00 -3.44 -8.27
C THR A 79 -11.09 -3.34 -7.22
N GLU A 80 -10.74 -3.46 -5.93
CA GLU A 80 -11.71 -3.60 -4.83
C GLU A 80 -12.07 -2.27 -4.14
N HIS A 81 -11.61 -1.11 -4.64
CA HIS A 81 -12.04 0.19 -4.10
C HIS A 81 -12.70 1.06 -5.18
N PRO A 82 -14.05 1.14 -5.21
CA PRO A 82 -14.76 2.01 -6.11
C PRO A 82 -14.61 3.44 -5.59
N LEU A 83 -13.68 4.20 -6.16
CA LEU A 83 -13.85 5.65 -6.23
C LEU A 83 -15.03 5.90 -7.18
N GLY A 84 -16.25 5.85 -6.64
CA GLY A 84 -17.45 6.39 -7.26
C GLY A 84 -17.80 5.83 -8.62
N ASP A 85 -18.54 4.71 -8.63
CA ASP A 85 -19.65 4.61 -9.58
C ASP A 85 -20.54 5.82 -9.35
N SER A 86 -20.37 6.82 -10.22
CA SER A 86 -21.35 7.87 -10.40
C SER A 86 -22.60 7.20 -10.97
N VAL A 87 -23.49 6.82 -10.07
CA VAL A 87 -24.89 6.57 -10.41
C VAL A 87 -25.44 7.87 -10.98
N GLY A 88 -25.51 7.92 -12.31
CA GLY A 88 -26.18 8.96 -13.09
C GLY A 88 -25.98 8.66 -14.57
N GLY A 89 -26.97 8.37 -15.39
CA GLY A 89 -28.41 8.34 -15.21
C GLY A 89 -29.00 8.41 -16.61
N THR A 90 -29.81 7.43 -16.97
CA THR A 90 -30.86 7.60 -17.98
C THR A 90 -31.90 6.51 -17.75
N THR A 91 -32.85 6.81 -16.87
CA THR A 91 -34.15 6.15 -16.90
C THR A 91 -34.77 6.44 -18.26
N THR A 92 -34.92 5.40 -19.06
CA THR A 92 -35.83 5.37 -20.20
C THR A 92 -37.26 5.50 -19.66
N ALA A 93 -37.94 6.59 -20.04
CA ALA A 93 -39.39 6.71 -20.16
C ALA A 93 -39.55 7.64 -21.37
N ASP A 94 -40.00 7.24 -22.56
CA ASP A 94 -41.12 6.37 -22.92
C ASP A 94 -42.40 6.74 -22.15
N GLN A 95 -42.87 7.96 -22.45
CA GLN A 95 -44.25 8.28 -22.87
C GLN A 95 -44.31 9.73 -23.35
#